data_AF-A0A6A6D6H6-F1
#
_entry.id   AF-A0A6A6D6H6-F1
#
_cell.length_a   1.000
_cell.length_b   1.000
_cell.length_c   1.000
_cell.angle_alpha   90.00
_cell.angle_beta   90.00
_cell.angle_gamma   90.00
#
_symmetry.space_group_name_H-M   'P 1'
#
loop_
_entity.id
_entity.type
_entity.pdbx_description
1 polymer ?
#
loop_
_entity_poly.entity_id
_entity_poly.type
_entity_poly.pdbx_seq_one_letter_code
_entity_poly.pdbx_strand_id
1 'polypeptide(L)'
;MDTVWPKASKFYPSDQPCILRNLTTKDFVRSEPIALRPEYIHGPNIDFLGFGEVVLSRICWSTGSSISMEYDGNIHRGVWAGHCFDITTLAGHTENMEDEWKDVSEEIVQEIATIWESECGSD
;
A
#
# COMPACT_ATOMS: atom_id res chain seq x y z
N MET A 1 5.13 25.90 -22.56
CA MET A 1 3.96 24.99 -22.63
C MET A 1 3.79 24.43 -21.24
N ASP A 2 2.76 24.84 -20.53
CA ASP A 2 2.49 24.35 -19.18
C ASP A 2 1.80 22.99 -19.31
N THR A 3 2.49 21.92 -18.96
CA THR A 3 1.92 20.57 -18.96
C THR A 3 0.94 20.47 -17.81
N VAL A 4 -0.36 20.61 -18.11
CA VAL A 4 -1.43 20.36 -17.14
C VAL A 4 -1.60 18.85 -17.00
N TRP A 5 -1.04 18.28 -15.94
CA TRP A 5 -1.29 16.89 -15.60
C TRP A 5 -2.77 16.68 -15.25
N PRO A 6 -3.44 15.67 -15.84
CA PRO A 6 -4.81 15.36 -15.45
C PRO A 6 -4.85 14.98 -13.98
N LYS A 7 -5.82 15.52 -13.24
CA LYS A 7 -6.05 15.17 -11.84
C LYS A 7 -6.33 13.66 -11.72
N ALA A 8 -5.72 13.00 -10.74
CA ALA A 8 -5.92 11.58 -10.46
C ALA A 8 -7.41 11.20 -10.29
N SER A 9 -8.21 12.13 -9.75
CA SER A 9 -9.67 11.99 -9.61
C SER A 9 -10.45 11.80 -10.92
N LYS A 10 -9.80 12.00 -12.08
CA LYS A 10 -10.40 11.66 -13.39
C LYS A 10 -10.33 10.17 -13.71
N PHE A 11 -9.41 9.44 -13.08
CA PHE A 11 -9.14 8.03 -13.35
C PHE A 11 -9.62 7.13 -12.23
N TYR A 12 -9.70 7.65 -11.01
CA TYR A 12 -10.12 6.90 -9.83
C TYR A 12 -11.22 7.66 -9.07
N PRO A 13 -12.27 6.97 -8.60
CA PRO A 13 -13.27 7.56 -7.73
C PRO A 13 -12.61 8.00 -6.42
N SER A 14 -12.75 9.27 -6.05
CA SER A 14 -12.19 9.81 -4.81
C SER A 14 -13.09 9.58 -3.59
N ASP A 15 -14.34 9.20 -3.83
CA ASP A 15 -15.41 9.04 -2.83
C ASP A 15 -15.69 7.57 -2.48
N GLN A 16 -14.92 6.63 -3.03
CA GLN A 16 -15.11 5.20 -2.81
C GLN A 16 -13.87 4.56 -2.15
N PRO A 17 -14.08 3.60 -1.23
CA PRO A 17 -13.02 2.76 -0.71
C PRO A 17 -12.18 2.14 -1.83
N CYS A 18 -10.89 2.43 -1.81
CA CYS A 18 -9.92 1.85 -2.74
C CYS A 18 -9.16 0.72 -2.07
N ILE A 19 -8.70 -0.23 -2.88
CA ILE A 19 -7.82 -1.32 -2.45
C ILE A 19 -6.62 -1.42 -3.38
N LEU A 20 -5.46 -1.73 -2.81
CA LEU A 20 -4.29 -2.18 -3.55
C LEU A 20 -4.37 -3.71 -3.66
N ARG A 21 -4.32 -4.25 -4.88
CA ARG A 21 -4.31 -5.70 -5.10
C ARG A 21 -2.95 -6.17 -5.55
N ASN A 22 -2.44 -7.22 -4.90
CA ASN A 22 -1.35 -8.02 -5.41
C ASN A 22 -1.90 -9.10 -6.33
N LEU A 23 -1.77 -8.89 -7.65
CA LEU A 23 -2.31 -9.80 -8.65
C LEU A 23 -1.57 -11.14 -8.69
N THR A 24 -0.31 -11.17 -8.23
CA THR A 24 0.54 -12.36 -8.21
C THR A 24 0.13 -13.33 -7.11
N THR A 25 -0.14 -12.83 -5.91
CA THR A 25 -0.48 -13.66 -4.74
C THR A 25 -1.97 -13.71 -4.42
N LYS A 26 -2.78 -12.88 -5.09
CA LYS A 26 -4.20 -12.68 -4.78
C LYS A 26 -4.45 -12.12 -3.38
N ASP A 27 -3.51 -11.32 -2.88
CA ASP A 27 -3.69 -10.52 -1.66
C ASP A 27 -4.27 -9.14 -2.00
N PHE A 28 -5.00 -8.52 -1.08
CA PHE A 28 -5.38 -7.12 -1.19
C PHE A 28 -5.25 -6.37 0.14
N VAL A 29 -5.10 -5.05 0.03
CA VAL A 29 -4.93 -4.13 1.15
C VAL A 29 -5.94 -2.99 1.00
N ARG A 30 -6.71 -2.72 2.07
CA ARG A 30 -7.70 -1.64 2.10
C ARG A 30 -7.06 -0.32 2.50
N SER A 31 -7.58 0.79 1.97
CA SER A 31 -7.12 2.14 2.31
C SER A 31 -7.32 2.50 3.79
N GLU A 32 -8.45 2.09 4.36
CA GLU A 32 -8.93 2.55 5.65
C GLU A 32 -8.05 2.10 6.83
N PRO A 33 -7.56 0.85 6.90
CA PRO A 33 -6.65 0.44 7.95
C PRO A 33 -5.26 1.09 7.85
N ILE A 34 -4.80 1.44 6.64
CA ILE A 34 -3.47 2.04 6.45
C ILE A 34 -3.48 3.53 6.83
N ALA A 35 -4.55 4.24 6.48
CA ALA A 35 -4.62 5.67 6.65
C ALA A 35 -4.56 6.04 8.14
N LEU A 36 -3.71 7.01 8.47
CA LEU A 36 -3.62 7.54 9.84
C LEU A 36 -4.95 8.08 10.35
N ARG A 37 -5.76 8.64 9.44
CA ARG A 37 -7.11 9.15 9.71
C ARG A 37 -8.01 8.99 8.49
N PRO A 38 -9.33 8.78 8.66
CA PRO A 38 -10.26 8.67 7.54
C PRO A 38 -10.27 9.90 6.62
N GLU A 39 -10.04 11.10 7.15
CA GLU A 39 -10.09 12.35 6.37
C GLU A 39 -8.90 12.51 5.39
N TYR A 40 -7.87 11.67 5.53
CA TYR A 40 -6.70 11.65 4.66
C TYR A 40 -6.88 10.75 3.43
N ILE A 41 -8.03 10.08 3.30
CA ILE A 41 -8.32 9.17 2.19
C ILE A 41 -9.03 9.94 1.07
N HIS A 42 -8.36 10.10 -0.08
CA HIS A 42 -8.90 10.75 -1.27
C HIS A 42 -8.91 9.77 -2.45
N GLY A 43 -9.64 8.66 -2.27
CA GLY A 43 -9.59 7.51 -3.16
C GLY A 43 -8.25 6.78 -3.07
N PRO A 44 -7.50 6.59 -4.17
CA PRO A 44 -6.21 5.89 -4.14
C PRO A 44 -5.06 6.76 -3.60
N ASN A 45 -5.28 8.08 -3.48
CA ASN A 45 -4.29 9.00 -2.94
C ASN A 45 -4.60 9.22 -1.46
N ILE A 46 -3.72 8.71 -0.59
CA ILE A 46 -3.87 8.80 0.86
C ILE A 46 -2.73 9.66 1.38
N ASP A 47 -3.05 10.69 2.17
CA ASP A 47 -2.02 11.58 2.71
C ASP A 47 -1.15 10.86 3.74
N PHE A 48 0.16 11.15 3.71
CA PHE A 48 1.20 10.63 4.62
C PHE A 48 1.51 9.12 4.49
N LEU A 49 0.56 8.24 4.80
CA LEU A 49 0.72 6.78 4.74
C LEU A 49 -0.37 6.17 3.87
N GLY A 50 0.03 5.67 2.70
CA GLY A 50 -0.88 5.08 1.73
C GLY A 50 -0.32 3.84 1.05
N PHE A 51 -0.87 3.52 -0.12
CA PHE A 51 -0.46 2.34 -0.89
C PHE A 51 1.01 2.40 -1.36
N GLY A 52 1.59 3.60 -1.49
CA GLY A 52 3.00 3.76 -1.85
C GLY A 52 3.92 3.16 -0.78
N GLU A 53 3.71 3.52 0.48
CA GLU A 53 4.46 3.03 1.64
C GLU A 53 4.28 1.52 1.82
N VAL A 54 3.05 1.01 1.61
CA VAL A 54 2.73 -0.43 1.60
C VAL A 54 3.53 -1.19 0.54
N VAL A 55 3.62 -0.64 -0.67
CA VAL A 55 4.40 -1.28 -1.74
C VAL A 55 5.88 -1.22 -1.38
N LEU A 56 6.40 -0.05 -1.01
CA LEU A 56 7.82 0.15 -0.70
C LEU A 56 8.31 -0.75 0.45
N SER A 57 7.50 -1.00 1.47
CA SER A 57 7.87 -1.89 2.58
C SER A 57 8.04 -3.35 2.15
N ARG A 58 7.49 -3.78 1.00
CA ARG A 58 7.49 -5.18 0.57
C ARG A 58 8.13 -5.47 -0.78
N ILE A 59 8.42 -4.47 -1.62
CA ILE A 59 9.05 -4.70 -2.94
C ILE A 59 10.57 -4.59 -2.94
N CYS A 60 11.16 -4.02 -1.88
CA CYS A 60 12.59 -3.79 -1.82
C CYS A 60 13.37 -5.11 -1.93
N TRP A 61 14.42 -5.13 -2.77
CA TRP A 61 15.25 -6.31 -2.97
C TRP A 61 16.72 -5.95 -3.10
N SER A 62 17.56 -6.56 -2.27
CA SER A 62 19.01 -6.45 -2.31
C SER A 62 19.67 -7.77 -1.89
N THR A 63 20.84 -8.06 -2.45
CA THR A 63 21.65 -9.19 -2.00
C THR A 63 22.29 -8.95 -0.64
N GLY A 64 22.58 -7.69 -0.31
CA GLY A 64 23.14 -7.28 0.99
C GLY A 64 22.05 -6.85 1.98
N SER A 65 22.32 -6.97 3.27
CA SER A 65 21.38 -6.65 4.35
C SER A 65 21.41 -5.19 4.81
N SER A 66 22.35 -4.38 4.32
CA SER A 66 22.43 -2.97 4.69
C SER A 66 21.29 -2.19 4.05
N ILE A 67 20.45 -1.57 4.89
CA ILE A 67 19.31 -0.76 4.47
C ILE A 67 19.41 0.71 4.88
N SER A 68 20.44 1.09 5.66
CA SER A 68 20.63 2.46 6.18
C SER A 68 19.40 3.00 6.93
N MET A 69 18.74 2.11 7.66
CA MET A 69 17.56 2.34 8.50
C MET A 69 17.85 1.73 9.87
N GLU A 70 17.24 2.27 10.93
CA GLU A 70 17.25 1.70 12.28
C GLU A 70 16.40 0.43 12.38
N TYR A 71 15.42 0.27 11.49
CA TYR A 71 14.61 -0.95 11.36
C TYR A 71 15.48 -2.20 11.18
N ASP A 72 15.25 -3.25 11.98
CA ASP A 72 16.06 -4.48 11.96
C ASP A 72 15.45 -5.62 11.12
N GLY A 73 14.30 -5.38 10.50
CA GLY A 73 13.58 -6.38 9.71
C GLY A 73 14.12 -6.57 8.28
N ASN A 74 13.51 -7.51 7.58
CA ASN A 74 13.98 -7.99 6.27
C ASN A 74 13.41 -7.21 5.07
N ILE A 75 13.28 -5.87 5.18
CA ILE A 75 12.74 -5.03 4.09
C ILE A 75 13.54 -5.19 2.78
N HIS A 76 14.85 -5.45 2.86
CA HIS A 76 15.72 -5.72 1.70
C HIS A 76 15.48 -7.09 1.03
N ARG A 77 14.64 -7.94 1.59
CA ARG A 77 14.20 -9.23 1.03
C ARG A 77 12.68 -9.26 0.93
N GLY A 78 12.12 -8.17 0.42
CA GLY A 78 10.69 -7.95 0.33
C GLY A 78 9.96 -9.10 -0.38
N VAL A 79 8.91 -9.60 0.28
CA VAL A 79 8.10 -10.74 -0.16
C VAL A 79 7.31 -10.47 -1.44
N TRP A 80 7.23 -9.20 -1.87
CA TRP A 80 6.55 -8.76 -3.07
C TRP A 80 7.49 -8.27 -4.18
N ALA A 81 8.79 -8.51 -4.04
CA ALA A 81 9.76 -8.16 -5.07
C ALA A 81 9.41 -8.82 -6.42
N GLY A 82 9.13 -7.99 -7.44
CA GLY A 82 8.76 -8.45 -8.79
C GLY A 82 7.28 -8.82 -8.97
N HIS A 83 6.41 -8.57 -7.99
CA HIS A 83 4.98 -8.86 -8.11
C HIS A 83 4.24 -7.79 -8.95
N CYS A 84 3.07 -8.16 -9.46
CA CYS A 84 2.19 -7.27 -10.23
C CYS A 84 1.08 -6.70 -9.34
N PHE A 85 0.80 -5.41 -9.50
CA PHE A 85 -0.19 -4.69 -8.70
C PHE A 85 -1.17 -3.90 -9.54
N ASP A 86 -2.38 -3.72 -9.01
CA ASP A 86 -3.28 -2.66 -9.45
C ASP A 86 -4.01 -2.03 -8.25
N ILE A 87 -4.73 -0.94 -8.53
CA ILE A 87 -5.62 -0.30 -7.58
C ILE A 87 -7.03 -0.30 -8.19
N THR A 88 -8.00 -0.71 -7.40
CA THR A 88 -9.42 -0.73 -7.77
C THR A 88 -10.29 -0.32 -6.58
N THR A 89 -11.60 -0.18 -6.79
CA THR A 89 -12.53 0.05 -5.69
C THR A 89 -12.90 -1.26 -5.01
N LEU A 90 -13.20 -1.21 -3.71
CA LEU A 90 -13.64 -2.39 -2.97
C LEU A 90 -14.94 -2.96 -3.58
N ALA A 91 -15.87 -2.10 -3.98
CA ALA A 91 -17.10 -2.51 -4.64
C ALA A 91 -16.83 -3.27 -5.95
N GLY A 92 -15.99 -2.72 -6.82
CA GLY A 92 -15.63 -3.36 -8.08
C GLY A 92 -14.84 -4.67 -7.89
N HIS A 93 -14.10 -4.79 -6.78
CA HIS A 93 -13.46 -6.04 -6.41
C HIS A 93 -14.47 -7.12 -6.01
N THR A 94 -15.43 -6.80 -5.13
CA THR A 94 -16.43 -7.74 -4.63
C THR A 94 -17.40 -8.21 -5.73
N GLU A 95 -17.76 -7.33 -6.66
CA GLU A 95 -18.65 -7.68 -7.80
C GLU A 95 -18.03 -8.72 -8.75
N ASN A 96 -16.70 -8.76 -8.84
CA ASN A 96 -15.95 -9.61 -9.78
C ASN A 96 -15.15 -10.72 -9.06
N MET A 97 -15.49 -11.05 -7.81
CA MET A 97 -14.80 -12.07 -7.03
C MET A 97 -15.17 -13.48 -7.53
N GLU A 98 -14.39 -13.99 -8.49
CA GLU A 98 -14.42 -15.41 -8.89
C GLU A 98 -13.40 -16.27 -8.12
N ASP A 99 -12.34 -15.65 -7.57
CA ASP A 99 -11.22 -16.28 -6.87
C ASP A 99 -11.23 -15.98 -5.35
N GLU A 100 -10.59 -16.83 -4.54
CA GLU A 100 -10.34 -16.58 -3.12
C GLU A 100 -9.18 -15.59 -2.95
N TRP A 101 -9.50 -14.31 -2.68
CA TRP A 101 -8.53 -13.27 -2.36
C TRP A 101 -8.38 -13.11 -0.85
N LYS A 102 -7.16 -12.84 -0.38
CA LYS A 102 -6.86 -12.64 1.04
C LYS A 102 -6.73 -11.16 1.39
N ASP A 103 -7.47 -10.70 2.39
CA ASP A 103 -7.22 -9.39 3.01
C ASP A 103 -5.98 -9.48 3.91
N VAL A 104 -4.92 -8.73 3.58
CA VAL A 104 -3.68 -8.67 4.37
C VAL A 104 -3.49 -7.32 5.06
N SER A 105 -4.54 -6.50 5.14
CA SER A 105 -4.46 -5.12 5.66
C SER A 105 -3.89 -5.04 7.08
N GLU A 106 -4.32 -5.92 7.99
CA GLU A 106 -3.85 -5.89 9.38
C GLU A 106 -2.36 -6.22 9.51
N GLU A 107 -1.89 -7.23 8.76
CA GLU A 107 -0.49 -7.63 8.71
C GLU A 107 0.40 -6.47 8.21
N ILE A 108 -0.07 -5.78 7.17
CA ILE A 108 0.63 -4.65 6.55
C ILE A 108 0.69 -3.45 7.50
N VAL A 109 -0.41 -3.14 8.19
CA VAL A 109 -0.47 -2.02 9.14
C VAL A 109 0.54 -2.22 10.27
N GLN A 110 0.63 -3.44 10.81
CA GLN A 110 1.60 -3.77 11.86
C GLN A 110 3.04 -3.62 11.38
N GLU A 111 3.34 -4.09 10.16
CA GLU A 111 4.67 -3.98 9.58
C GLU A 111 5.07 -2.51 9.34
N ILE A 112 4.18 -1.71 8.75
CA ILE A 112 4.42 -0.27 8.53
C ILE A 112 4.63 0.43 9.87
N ALA A 113 3.75 0.20 10.86
CA ALA A 113 3.90 0.79 12.19
C ALA A 113 5.28 0.47 12.80
N THR A 114 5.73 -0.79 12.71
CA THR A 114 7.04 -1.20 13.23
C THR A 114 8.21 -0.49 12.54
N ILE A 115 8.13 -0.32 11.22
CA ILE A 115 9.16 0.42 10.46
C ILE A 115 9.21 1.88 10.93
N TRP A 116 8.06 2.55 11.00
CA TRP A 116 8.01 3.97 11.39
C TRP A 116 8.40 4.19 12.84
N GLU A 117 7.98 3.33 13.77
CA GLU A 117 8.38 3.39 15.18
C GLU A 117 9.90 3.23 15.35
N SER A 118 10.54 2.41 14.51
CA SER A 118 12.00 2.21 14.54
C SER A 118 12.75 3.44 14.07
N GLU A 119 12.26 4.14 13.04
CA GLU A 119 12.94 5.32 12.48
C GLU A 119 12.63 6.62 13.22
N CYS A 120 11.42 6.78 13.74
CA CYS A 120 10.93 8.04 14.29
C CYS A 120 10.71 7.99 15.82
N GLY A 121 10.77 6.81 16.43
CA GLY A 121 10.38 6.57 17.81
C GLY A 121 8.88 6.36 17.98
N SER A 122 8.48 5.88 19.16
CA SER A 122 7.07 5.83 19.57
C SER A 122 6.59 7.22 20.01
N ASP A 123 5.36 7.59 19.67
CA ASP A 123 4.66 8.76 20.23
C ASP A 123 4.56 8.71 21.77
#